data_AF-G3C699-F1
#
_entry.id   AF-G3C699-F1
#
_cell.length_a   1.000
_cell.length_b   1.000
_cell.length_c   1.000
_cell.angle_alpha   90.00
_cell.angle_beta   90.00
_cell.angle_gamma   90.00
#
_symmetry.space_group_name_H-M   'P 1'
#
loop_
_entity.id
_entity.type
_entity.pdbx_description
1 polymer ?
#
loop_
_entity_poly.entity_id
_entity_poly.type
_entity_poly.pdbx_seq_one_letter_code
_entity_poly.pdbx_strand_id
1 'polypeptide(L)' 'QRVRFLERHIYNREEFMRFDSDVGEYRAVTELGRRIAEDFNSRKELLEQRRAAVDTY' A
#
# COMPACT_ATOMS: atom_id res chain seq x y z
N GLN A 1 14.55 14.86 8.59
CA GLN A 1 14.49 13.71 7.67
C GLN A 1 13.07 13.15 7.76
N ARG A 2 12.37 12.92 6.65
CA ARG A 2 11.00 12.35 6.68
C ARG A 2 11.12 10.85 6.40
N VAL A 3 10.69 10.01 7.34
CA VAL A 3 10.68 8.56 7.17
C VAL A 3 9.54 8.22 6.20
N ARG A 4 9.83 7.41 5.19
CA ARG A 4 8.84 6.93 4.22
C ARG A 4 8.68 5.43 4.38
N PHE A 5 7.47 5.00 4.66
CA PHE A 5 7.12 3.59 4.75
C PHE A 5 6.61 3.09 3.39
N LEU A 6 7.19 1.98 2.92
CA LEU A 6 6.80 1.31 1.68
C LEU A 6 6.51 -0.16 1.96
N GLU A 7 5.28 -0.57 1.71
CA GLU A 7 4.88 -1.98 1.71
C GLU A 7 4.67 -2.43 0.26
N ARG A 8 5.34 -3.50 -0.14
CA ARG A 8 5.27 -4.02 -1.51
C ARG A 8 4.70 -5.43 -1.49
N HIS A 9 3.72 -5.67 -2.36
CA HIS A 9 3.17 -7.00 -2.58
C HIS A 9 3.71 -7.57 -3.89
N ILE A 10 4.41 -8.70 -3.77
CA ILE A 10 5.14 -9.34 -4.85
C ILE A 10 4.60 -10.75 -5.06
N TYR A 11 4.28 -11.09 -6.31
CA TYR A 11 3.88 -12.42 -6.74
C TYR A 11 4.62 -12.79 -8.01
N ASN A 12 5.12 -14.03 -8.13
CA ASN A 12 5.94 -14.47 -9.27
C ASN A 12 7.12 -13.53 -9.60
N ARG A 13 7.75 -12.94 -8.58
CA ARG A 13 8.83 -11.94 -8.69
C ARG A 13 8.41 -10.61 -9.31
N GLU A 14 7.12 -10.40 -9.56
CA GLU A 14 6.54 -9.17 -10.04
C GLU A 14 5.80 -8.45 -8.90
N GLU A 15 6.12 -7.18 -8.71
CA GLU A 15 5.36 -6.33 -7.79
C GLU A 15 4.03 -5.97 -8.45
N PHE A 16 2.91 -6.31 -7.81
CA PHE A 16 1.58 -6.03 -8.38
C PHE A 16 0.87 -4.86 -7.68
N MET A 17 1.22 -4.55 -6.43
CA MET A 17 0.61 -3.49 -5.62
C MET A 17 1.59 -2.98 -4.56
N ARG A 18 1.50 -1.71 -4.19
CA ARG A 18 2.24 -1.12 -3.06
C ARG A 18 1.41 -0.16 -2.23
N PHE A 19 1.70 -0.04 -0.94
CA PHE A 19 1.28 1.11 -0.12
C PHE A 19 2.46 2.09 0.00
N ASP A 20 2.17 3.38 -0.14
CA ASP A 20 3.12 4.46 0.02
C ASP A 20 2.62 5.44 1.06
N SER A 21 3.34 5.59 2.18
CA SER A 21 2.89 6.44 3.27
C SER A 21 2.78 7.92 2.93
N ASP A 22 3.55 8.40 1.93
CA ASP A 22 3.43 9.79 1.46
C ASP A 22 2.13 10.03 0.68
N VAL A 23 1.55 8.97 0.12
CA VAL A 23 0.28 9.01 -0.62
C VAL A 23 -0.88 8.60 0.30
N GLY A 24 -0.64 7.67 1.22
CA GLY A 24 -1.63 7.16 2.15
C GLY A 24 -2.64 6.20 1.51
N GLU A 25 -2.30 5.53 0.40
CA GLU A 25 -3.15 4.58 -0.31
C GLU A 25 -2.35 3.46 -0.97
N TYR A 26 -3.03 2.35 -1.29
CA TYR A 26 -2.49 1.29 -2.13
C TYR A 26 -2.58 1.69 -3.61
N ARG A 27 -1.48 1.55 -4.34
CA ARG A 27 -1.40 1.74 -5.79
C ARG A 27 -1.04 0.45 -6.49
N ALA A 28 -1.81 0.15 -7.52
CA ALA A 28 -1.51 -0.94 -8.43
C ALA A 28 -0.28 -0.62 -9.27
N VAL A 29 0.59 -1.61 -9.42
CA VAL A 29 1.76 -1.56 -10.33
C VAL A 29 1.43 -2.28 -11.63
N THR A 30 0.50 -3.25 -11.58
CA THR A 30 0.04 -4.05 -12.71
C THR A 30 -1.48 -4.04 -12.79
N GLU A 31 -2.05 -4.47 -13.91
CA GLU A 31 -3.51 -4.60 -14.08
C GLU A 31 -4.14 -5.55 -13.05
N LEU A 32 -3.45 -6.64 -12.70
CA LEU A 32 -3.87 -7.57 -11.63
C LEU A 32 -4.03 -6.83 -10.29
N GLY A 33 -3.11 -5.91 -9.99
CA GLY A 33 -3.14 -5.15 -8.76
C GLY A 33 -4.26 -4.13 -8.67
N ARG A 34 -4.90 -3.71 -9.79
CA ARG A 34 -5.93 -2.67 -9.77
C ARG A 34 -7.08 -3.03 -8.84
N ARG A 35 -7.68 -4.20 -9.05
CA ARG A 35 -8.83 -4.65 -8.26
C ARG A 35 -8.47 -4.96 -6.81
N ILE A 36 -7.24 -5.39 -6.56
CA ILE A 36 -6.73 -5.65 -5.20
C ILE A 36 -6.52 -4.33 -4.45
N ALA A 37 -5.94 -3.33 -5.11
CA ALA A 37 -5.73 -2.00 -4.54
C ALA A 37 -7.06 -1.31 -4.25
N GLU A 38 -8.04 -1.40 -5.15
CA GLU A 38 -9.40 -0.90 -4.92
C GLU A 38 -10.05 -1.54 -3.69
N ASP A 39 -9.98 -2.88 -3.57
CA ASP A 39 -10.50 -3.59 -2.40
C ASP A 39 -9.80 -3.15 -1.11
N PHE A 40 -8.47 -3.04 -1.11
CA PHE A 40 -7.70 -2.60 0.06
C PHE A 40 -7.99 -1.15 0.44
N ASN A 41 -8.10 -0.25 -0.54
CA ASN A 41 -8.45 1.16 -0.31
C ASN A 41 -9.90 1.34 0.14
N SER A 42 -10.80 0.41 -0.18
CA SER A 42 -12.18 0.42 0.32
C SER A 42 -12.29 0.04 1.80
N ARG A 43 -11.29 -0.67 2.34
CA ARG A 43 -11.24 -1.12 3.74
C ARG A 43 -10.64 -0.05 4.63
N LYS A 44 -11.49 0.85 5.14
CA LYS A 44 -11.08 2.02 5.95
C LYS A 44 -10.17 1.67 7.12
N GLU A 45 -10.50 0.66 7.92
CA GLU A 45 -9.71 0.27 9.09
C GLU A 45 -8.28 -0.16 8.72
N LEU A 46 -8.15 -0.96 7.66
CA LEU A 46 -6.86 -1.36 7.12
C LEU A 46 -6.06 -0.13 6.67
N LEU A 47 -6.71 0.79 5.93
CA LEU A 47 -6.05 1.96 5.39
C LEU A 47 -5.51 2.89 6.48
N GLU A 48 -6.31 3.14 7.52
CA GLU A 48 -5.89 3.94 8.68
C GLU A 48 -4.75 3.28 9.46
N GLN A 49 -4.79 1.96 9.65
CA GLN A 49 -3.70 1.23 10.30
C GLN A 49 -2.37 1.41 9.54
N ARG A 50 -2.40 1.36 8.20
CA ARG A 50 -1.19 1.54 7.38
C ARG A 50 -0.69 2.97 7.35
N ARG A 51 -1.59 3.95 7.37
CA ARG A 51 -1.23 5.38 7.49
C ARG A 51 -0.49 5.67 8.80
N ALA A 52 -0.93 5.05 9.90
CA ALA A 52 -0.31 5.20 11.21
C ALA A 52 1.02 4.43 11.38
N ALA A 53 1.34 3.50 10.47
CA ALA A 53 2.54 2.66 10.61
C ALA A 53 3.86 3.46 10.55
N VAL A 54 3.86 4.63 9.91
CA VAL A 54 5.05 5.52 9.85
C VAL A 54 5.53 5.91 11.25
N ASP A 55 4.61 6.07 12.21
CA ASP A 55 4.94 6.52 13.56
C ASP A 55 5.58 5.41 14.42
N THR A 56 5.65 4.18 13.90
CA THR A 56 6.16 3.00 14.62
C THR A 56 7.55 2.52 14.18
N TYR A 57 8.20 3.21 13.23
CA TYR A 57 9.54 2.87 12.70
C TYR A 57 10.51 4.06 12.77
#